data_AF-A0A6C0Y3Q5-F1
#
_entry.id   AF-A0A6C0Y3Q5-F1
#
_cell.length_a   1.000
_cell.length_b   1.000
_cell.length_c   1.000
_cell.angle_alpha   90.00
_cell.angle_beta   90.00
_cell.angle_gamma   90.00
#
_symmetry.space_group_name_H-M   'P 1'
#
loop_
_entity.id
_entity.type
_entity.pdbx_description
1 polymer ?
#
loop_
_entity_poly.entity_id
_entity_poly.type
_entity_poly.pdbx_seq_one_letter_code
_entity_poly.pdbx_strand_id
1 'polypeptide(L)'
;MNNKKFDLNNSPTLFGKAVDLIIIYFLICSFSSVSASIPAYNDKEEIAKIQKIVSTNKSDLESIKNYQKETLDSLNNKSINPTKEIGLPVLLSIIAGLIFWIIFQVLPDRRRKKKLRPKIENDLYNVSTSIYHLVELAFLHSENPVSHFHHDIRSGKVNQKDIELALFNKAKNHKHLVNQFSNNIVIGDLIYKSTTKIRLSIERIFFFNEQLAVEEILVLEDIYQEINRYDFFNKDDQFGSIIAGRLYTPHNPTLSVYSQFFYDMLKLAQRLDKIISSVKTNKLQILYIRHNLSYLLGDYKKSLKTIKMIEKKFPDQANTLKWLKFQNLYFENKSKSLFLLKELIKESDNLISYRGYLSNFLKDPQILDVLKHNTSEDKLTELFVCLESERLSREKLLNYNRMLMNSLENN
;
A
#
# COMPACT_ATOMS: atom_id res chain seq x y z
N MET A 1 -19.83 38.96 21.90
CA MET A 1 -19.89 37.49 21.76
C MET A 1 -18.94 36.89 22.80
N ASN A 2 -19.51 36.27 23.83
CA ASN A 2 -18.80 35.87 25.04
C ASN A 2 -17.93 34.63 24.82
N ASN A 3 -16.64 34.76 25.13
CA ASN A 3 -15.73 33.65 25.34
C ASN A 3 -16.09 32.92 26.65
N LYS A 4 -16.57 31.68 26.55
CA LYS A 4 -16.62 30.76 27.69
C LYS A 4 -15.38 29.87 27.67
N LYS A 5 -14.49 30.11 28.62
CA LYS A 5 -13.51 29.11 29.11
C LYS A 5 -14.28 27.89 29.61
N PHE A 6 -13.91 26.72 29.13
CA PHE A 6 -14.32 25.45 29.73
C PHE A 6 -13.35 25.15 30.87
N ASP A 7 -13.79 25.34 32.11
CA ASP A 7 -13.11 24.84 33.30
C ASP A 7 -13.32 23.33 33.39
N LEU A 8 -12.24 22.57 33.22
CA LEU A 8 -12.13 21.16 33.57
C LEU A 8 -11.83 21.08 35.08
N ASN A 9 -12.84 21.29 35.92
CA ASN A 9 -12.83 20.82 37.30
C ASN A 9 -14.26 20.73 37.84
N ASN A 10 -14.54 19.59 38.49
CA ASN A 10 -15.74 19.27 39.28
C ASN A 10 -16.96 18.71 38.53
N SER A 11 -16.92 17.40 38.27
CA SER A 11 -17.97 16.51 38.78
C SER A 11 -17.40 15.11 38.96
N PRO A 12 -17.41 14.50 40.17
CA PRO A 12 -17.11 13.08 40.29
C PRO A 12 -18.30 12.34 39.68
N THR A 13 -18.07 11.75 38.51
CA THR A 13 -19.06 10.88 37.86
C THR A 13 -19.41 9.75 38.83
N LEU A 14 -20.68 9.33 38.81
CA LEU A 14 -21.21 8.20 39.60
C LEU A 14 -20.34 6.93 39.54
N PHE A 15 -19.50 6.82 38.50
CA PHE A 15 -18.52 5.77 38.29
C PHE A 15 -17.32 5.84 39.26
N GLY A 16 -16.81 7.02 39.59
CA GLY A 16 -15.71 7.19 40.55
C GLY A 16 -16.11 6.78 41.97
N LYS A 17 -17.33 7.16 42.39
CA LYS A 17 -17.87 6.77 43.70
C LYS A 17 -18.09 5.26 43.83
N ALA A 18 -18.40 4.57 42.73
CA ALA A 18 -18.57 3.11 42.72
C ALA A 18 -17.23 2.36 42.86
N VAL A 19 -16.16 2.89 42.26
CA VAL A 19 -14.81 2.32 42.36
C VAL A 19 -14.23 2.54 43.77
N ASP A 20 -14.46 3.71 44.37
CA ASP A 20 -14.01 4.00 45.74
C ASP A 20 -14.72 3.11 46.78
N LEU A 21 -16.01 2.80 46.58
CA LEU A 21 -16.77 1.88 47.44
C LEU A 21 -16.27 0.44 47.38
N ILE A 22 -15.82 -0.03 46.21
CA ILE A 22 -15.24 -1.36 46.03
C ILE A 22 -13.86 -1.45 46.72
N ILE A 23 -13.05 -0.40 46.64
CA ILE A 23 -11.73 -0.34 47.28
C ILE A 23 -11.86 -0.28 48.81
N ILE A 24 -12.83 0.48 49.34
CA ILE A 24 -13.12 0.54 50.78
C ILE A 24 -13.62 -0.82 51.28
N TYR A 25 -14.49 -1.50 50.52
CA TYR A 25 -14.96 -2.85 50.88
C TYR A 25 -13.81 -3.86 50.93
N PHE A 26 -12.88 -3.79 49.97
CA PHE A 26 -11.69 -4.65 49.95
C PHE A 26 -10.74 -4.37 51.14
N LEU A 27 -10.57 -3.11 51.53
CA LEU A 27 -9.76 -2.71 52.69
C LEU A 27 -10.37 -3.17 54.01
N ILE A 28 -11.70 -3.09 54.17
CA ILE A 28 -12.40 -3.54 55.39
C ILE A 28 -12.35 -5.07 55.54
N CYS A 29 -12.50 -5.82 54.45
CA CYS A 29 -12.33 -7.28 54.45
C CYS A 29 -10.89 -7.72 54.73
N SER A 30 -9.90 -6.88 54.44
CA SER A 30 -8.48 -7.16 54.72
C SER A 30 -8.10 -6.96 56.19
N PHE A 31 -8.87 -6.18 56.96
CA PHE A 31 -8.63 -5.94 58.38
C PHE A 31 -9.32 -6.95 59.31
N SER A 32 -10.29 -7.73 58.82
CA SER A 32 -11.02 -8.71 59.62
C SER A 32 -10.25 -10.01 59.86
N SER A 33 -9.05 -10.16 59.30
CA SER A 33 -8.18 -11.33 59.48
C SER A 33 -6.90 -11.06 60.30
N VAL A 34 -6.80 -9.94 61.03
CA VAL A 34 -5.71 -9.73 62.00
C VAL A 34 -6.21 -10.03 63.41
N SER A 35 -6.10 -11.29 63.81
CA SER A 35 -6.15 -11.72 65.21
C SER A 35 -4.77 -11.60 65.83
N ALA A 36 -4.50 -10.55 66.62
CA ALA A 36 -3.36 -10.56 67.55
C ALA A 36 -3.54 -9.56 68.70
N SER A 37 -3.76 -10.12 69.89
CA SER A 37 -3.44 -9.62 71.24
C SER A 37 -3.75 -8.15 71.59
N ILE A 38 -4.88 -7.92 72.27
CA ILE A 38 -5.06 -6.75 73.13
C ILE A 38 -4.47 -7.10 74.51
N PRO A 39 -3.51 -6.33 75.06
CA PRO A 39 -2.97 -6.56 76.40
C PRO A 39 -4.03 -6.23 77.47
N ALA A 40 -4.05 -7.02 78.54
CA ALA A 40 -4.98 -6.89 79.65
C ALA A 40 -4.78 -5.54 80.38
N TYR A 41 -5.65 -4.57 80.07
CA TYR A 41 -5.72 -3.30 80.80
C TYR A 41 -6.71 -3.45 81.96
N ASN A 42 -6.18 -3.47 83.18
CA ASN A 42 -6.92 -3.77 84.41
C ASN A 42 -7.33 -2.48 85.13
N ASP A 43 -8.06 -1.60 84.44
CA ASP A 43 -8.57 -0.36 85.03
C ASP A 43 -10.07 -0.51 85.33
N LYS A 44 -10.38 -0.90 86.58
CA LYS A 44 -11.75 -1.17 87.06
C LYS A 44 -12.69 0.02 86.89
N GLU A 45 -12.14 1.24 86.82
CA GLU A 45 -12.92 2.47 86.65
C GLU A 45 -13.43 2.68 85.23
N GLU A 46 -12.65 2.28 84.20
CA GLU A 46 -13.11 2.28 82.81
C GLU A 46 -14.14 1.18 82.56
N ILE A 47 -13.96 0.01 83.15
CA ILE A 47 -14.95 -1.09 83.06
C ILE A 47 -16.29 -0.66 83.66
N ALA A 48 -16.29 0.07 84.78
CA ALA A 48 -17.50 0.60 85.39
C ALA A 48 -18.17 1.69 84.53
N LYS A 49 -17.40 2.57 83.87
CA LYS A 49 -17.93 3.56 82.92
C LYS A 49 -18.52 2.89 81.67
N ILE A 50 -17.86 1.88 81.13
CA ILE A 50 -18.35 1.09 79.99
C ILE A 50 -19.62 0.33 80.38
N GLN A 51 -19.67 -0.30 81.55
CA GLN A 51 -20.88 -0.97 82.04
C GLN A 51 -22.05 0.00 82.23
N LYS A 52 -21.78 1.22 82.72
CA LYS A 52 -22.81 2.26 82.82
C LYS A 52 -23.31 2.67 81.44
N ILE A 53 -22.44 2.93 80.47
CA ILE A 53 -22.83 3.29 79.09
C ILE A 53 -23.62 2.15 78.41
N VAL A 54 -23.20 0.90 78.58
CA VAL A 54 -23.90 -0.29 78.07
C VAL A 54 -25.26 -0.47 78.74
N SER A 55 -25.39 -0.11 80.03
CA SER A 55 -26.67 -0.17 80.74
C SER A 55 -27.65 0.92 80.29
N THR A 56 -27.16 2.14 79.99
CA THR A 56 -28.01 3.25 79.51
C THR A 56 -28.48 3.03 78.07
N ASN A 57 -27.64 2.41 77.23
CA ASN A 57 -27.93 2.18 75.81
C ASN A 57 -28.43 0.76 75.54
N LYS A 58 -28.89 0.04 76.57
CA LYS A 58 -29.27 -1.38 76.46
C LYS A 58 -30.45 -1.58 75.48
N SER A 59 -31.41 -0.66 75.46
CA SER A 59 -32.52 -0.68 74.50
C SER A 59 -32.06 -0.46 73.05
N ASP A 60 -31.05 0.39 72.85
CA ASP A 60 -30.50 0.68 71.52
C ASP A 60 -29.60 -0.46 71.02
N LEU A 61 -28.87 -1.10 71.93
CA LEU A 61 -28.12 -2.32 71.66
C LEU A 61 -29.05 -3.50 71.33
N GLU A 62 -30.17 -3.64 72.04
CA GLU A 62 -31.18 -4.65 71.74
C GLU A 62 -31.89 -4.37 70.42
N SER A 63 -32.18 -3.10 70.09
CA SER A 63 -32.80 -2.74 68.80
C SER A 63 -31.84 -2.96 67.63
N ILE A 64 -30.56 -2.63 67.76
CA ILE A 64 -29.53 -2.93 66.76
C ILE A 64 -29.35 -4.44 66.60
N LYS A 65 -29.32 -5.19 67.71
CA LYS A 65 -29.17 -6.66 67.69
C LYS A 65 -30.39 -7.33 67.06
N ASN A 66 -31.59 -6.83 67.33
CA ASN A 66 -32.82 -7.31 66.71
C ASN A 66 -32.85 -6.95 65.22
N TYR A 67 -32.47 -5.74 64.83
CA TYR A 67 -32.37 -5.34 63.42
C TYR A 67 -31.35 -6.20 62.66
N GLN A 68 -30.17 -6.44 63.25
CA GLN A 68 -29.15 -7.33 62.70
C GLN A 68 -29.65 -8.76 62.57
N LYS A 69 -30.39 -9.25 63.57
CA LYS A 69 -30.99 -10.59 63.54
C LYS A 69 -32.06 -10.69 62.46
N GLU A 70 -32.92 -9.69 62.30
CA GLU A 70 -33.92 -9.64 61.21
C GLU A 70 -33.26 -9.55 59.83
N THR A 71 -32.17 -8.79 59.69
CA THR A 71 -31.41 -8.76 58.42
C THR A 71 -30.74 -10.10 58.14
N LEU A 72 -30.15 -10.75 59.16
CA LEU A 72 -29.53 -12.07 59.02
C LEU A 72 -30.56 -13.16 58.71
N ASP A 73 -31.72 -13.13 59.38
CA ASP A 73 -32.81 -14.09 59.19
C ASP A 73 -33.49 -13.87 57.82
N SER A 74 -33.55 -12.64 57.31
CA SER A 74 -34.03 -12.35 55.94
C SER A 74 -33.04 -12.76 54.85
N LEU A 75 -31.73 -12.80 55.14
CA LEU A 75 -30.70 -13.35 54.26
C LEU A 75 -30.66 -14.88 54.30
N ASN A 76 -30.81 -15.49 55.49
CA ASN A 76 -30.80 -16.95 55.68
C ASN A 76 -32.08 -17.65 55.16
N ASN A 77 -33.22 -16.95 55.12
CA ASN A 77 -34.48 -17.50 54.60
C ASN A 77 -34.67 -17.35 53.09
N LYS A 78 -33.75 -16.69 52.38
CA LYS A 78 -33.73 -16.72 50.92
C LYS A 78 -32.93 -17.94 50.49
N SER A 79 -33.62 -18.95 49.95
CA SER A 79 -32.96 -20.03 49.21
C SER A 79 -32.23 -19.41 48.01
N ILE A 80 -30.95 -19.10 48.17
CA ILE A 80 -30.09 -18.56 47.12
C ILE A 80 -30.13 -19.57 45.98
N ASN A 81 -30.75 -19.20 44.87
CA ASN A 81 -30.71 -20.02 43.68
C ASN A 81 -29.44 -19.65 42.92
N PRO A 82 -28.36 -20.45 42.99
CA PRO A 82 -27.04 -20.08 42.47
C PRO A 82 -27.09 -19.78 40.97
N THR A 83 -28.01 -20.40 40.24
CA THR A 83 -28.22 -20.14 38.81
C THR A 83 -28.78 -18.74 38.53
N LYS A 84 -29.69 -18.24 39.37
CA LYS A 84 -30.30 -16.92 39.20
C LYS A 84 -29.46 -15.79 39.78
N GLU A 85 -28.76 -16.04 40.88
CA GLU A 85 -28.02 -14.99 41.60
C GLU A 85 -26.57 -14.85 41.15
N ILE A 86 -25.95 -15.93 40.66
CA ILE A 86 -24.55 -15.92 40.18
C ILE A 86 -24.52 -16.20 38.68
N GLY A 87 -25.20 -17.25 38.22
CA GLY A 87 -25.18 -17.65 36.81
C GLY A 87 -25.71 -16.58 35.85
N LEU A 88 -26.85 -15.98 36.17
CA LEU A 88 -27.50 -14.99 35.31
C LEU A 88 -26.71 -13.67 35.22
N PRO A 89 -26.18 -13.07 36.30
CA PRO A 89 -25.31 -11.89 36.22
C PRO A 89 -23.99 -12.15 35.48
N VAL A 90 -23.36 -13.32 35.67
CA VAL A 90 -22.14 -13.68 34.93
C VAL A 90 -22.43 -13.84 33.44
N LEU A 91 -23.52 -14.52 33.08
CA LEU A 91 -23.95 -14.66 31.68
C LEU A 91 -24.24 -13.30 31.05
N LEU A 92 -24.98 -12.43 31.75
CA LEU A 92 -25.25 -11.06 31.32
C LEU A 92 -23.97 -10.26 31.13
N SER A 93 -22.98 -10.43 32.01
CA SER A 93 -21.68 -9.74 31.91
C SER A 93 -20.89 -10.22 30.69
N ILE A 94 -20.89 -11.52 30.39
CA ILE A 94 -20.26 -12.09 29.18
C ILE A 94 -20.96 -11.56 27.92
N ILE A 95 -22.29 -11.59 27.89
CA ILE A 95 -23.09 -11.06 26.76
C ILE A 95 -22.82 -9.57 26.58
N ALA A 96 -22.81 -8.79 27.67
CA ALA A 96 -22.48 -7.38 27.63
C ALA A 96 -21.07 -7.16 27.08
N GLY A 97 -20.06 -7.88 27.60
CA GLY A 97 -18.68 -7.80 27.11
C GLY A 97 -18.55 -8.10 25.62
N LEU A 98 -19.27 -9.10 25.13
CA LEU A 98 -19.33 -9.44 23.70
C LEU A 98 -19.99 -8.33 22.87
N ILE A 99 -21.08 -7.74 23.35
CA ILE A 99 -21.75 -6.61 22.70
C ILE A 99 -20.81 -5.39 22.67
N PHE A 100 -20.15 -5.08 23.78
CA PHE A 100 -19.17 -3.99 23.87
C PHE A 100 -18.02 -4.21 22.89
N TRP A 101 -17.45 -5.41 22.83
CA TRP A 101 -16.40 -5.75 21.87
C TRP A 101 -16.84 -5.54 20.40
N ILE A 102 -18.06 -5.97 20.06
CA ILE A 102 -18.59 -5.77 18.70
C ILE A 102 -18.76 -4.28 18.38
N ILE A 103 -19.34 -3.51 19.31
CA ILE A 103 -19.70 -2.10 19.09
C ILE A 103 -18.47 -1.19 19.09
N PHE A 104 -17.52 -1.43 19.98
CA PHE A 104 -16.39 -0.53 20.20
C PHE A 104 -15.10 -0.96 19.50
N GLN A 105 -14.96 -2.23 19.13
CA GLN A 105 -13.77 -2.73 18.42
C GLN A 105 -14.12 -3.17 17.00
N VAL A 106 -14.95 -4.20 16.82
CA VAL A 106 -15.17 -4.82 15.51
C VAL A 106 -15.82 -3.86 14.50
N LEU A 107 -16.87 -3.14 14.89
CA LEU A 107 -17.58 -2.22 13.99
C LEU A 107 -16.73 -1.01 13.58
N PRO A 108 -16.06 -0.30 14.51
CA PRO A 108 -15.13 0.77 14.17
C PRO A 108 -13.99 0.31 13.27
N ASP A 109 -13.37 -0.84 13.55
CA ASP A 109 -12.27 -1.38 12.74
C ASP A 109 -12.72 -1.70 11.32
N ARG A 110 -13.88 -2.34 11.15
CA ARG A 110 -14.45 -2.60 9.82
C ARG A 110 -14.72 -1.30 9.05
N ARG A 111 -15.25 -0.28 9.72
CA ARG A 111 -15.50 1.04 9.11
C ARG A 111 -14.19 1.72 8.73
N ARG A 112 -13.18 1.68 9.60
CA ARG A 112 -11.84 2.23 9.36
C ARG A 112 -11.19 1.53 8.17
N LYS A 113 -11.18 0.20 8.14
CA LYS A 113 -10.67 -0.62 7.02
C LYS A 113 -11.34 -0.29 5.70
N LYS A 114 -12.67 -0.19 5.67
CA LYS A 114 -13.42 0.16 4.45
C LYS A 114 -13.09 1.56 3.91
N LYS A 115 -12.76 2.52 4.79
CA LYS A 115 -12.36 3.88 4.40
C LYS A 115 -10.89 3.99 3.99
N LEU A 116 -9.99 3.35 4.74
CA LEU A 116 -8.55 3.47 4.53
C LEU A 116 -8.04 2.57 3.40
N ARG A 117 -8.60 1.37 3.24
CA ARG A 117 -8.10 0.40 2.27
C ARG A 117 -8.08 0.94 0.83
N PRO A 118 -9.12 1.63 0.32
CA PRO A 118 -9.07 2.22 -1.02
C PRO A 118 -7.97 3.28 -1.20
N LYS A 119 -7.58 3.99 -0.13
CA LYS A 119 -6.48 4.96 -0.15
C LYS A 119 -5.13 4.23 -0.24
N ILE A 120 -4.97 3.19 0.56
CA ILE A 120 -3.78 2.33 0.54
C ILE A 120 -3.61 1.68 -0.82
N GLU A 121 -4.68 1.11 -1.40
CA GLU A 121 -4.66 0.52 -2.74
C GLU A 121 -4.20 1.52 -3.81
N ASN A 122 -4.66 2.77 -3.73
CA ASN A 122 -4.23 3.84 -4.63
C ASN A 122 -2.76 4.23 -4.41
N ASP A 123 -2.30 4.24 -3.16
CA ASP A 123 -0.91 4.53 -2.82
C ASP A 123 0.03 3.41 -3.30
N LEU A 124 -0.35 2.13 -3.16
CA LEU A 124 0.36 0.98 -3.72
C LEU A 124 0.45 1.07 -5.25
N TYR A 125 -0.65 1.44 -5.91
CA TYR A 125 -0.68 1.70 -7.36
C TYR A 125 0.32 2.81 -7.76
N ASN A 126 0.35 3.90 -6.99
CA ASN A 126 1.27 5.02 -7.25
C ASN A 126 2.73 4.62 -7.06
N VAL A 127 3.03 3.77 -6.06
CA VAL A 127 4.36 3.19 -5.88
C VAL A 127 4.75 2.36 -7.10
N SER A 128 3.92 1.39 -7.50
CA SER A 128 4.18 0.56 -8.69
C SER A 128 4.43 1.40 -9.94
N THR A 129 3.54 2.36 -10.21
CA THR A 129 3.67 3.26 -11.37
C THR A 129 4.94 4.10 -11.31
N SER A 130 5.32 4.59 -10.13
CA SER A 130 6.55 5.39 -9.95
C SER A 130 7.80 4.54 -10.16
N ILE A 131 7.77 3.25 -9.80
CA ILE A 131 8.86 2.32 -10.07
C ILE A 131 9.00 2.07 -11.58
N TYR A 132 7.90 1.87 -12.32
CA TYR A 132 7.99 1.76 -13.78
C TYR A 132 8.60 3.01 -14.43
N HIS A 133 8.21 4.19 -13.96
CA HIS A 133 8.81 5.44 -14.43
C HIS A 133 10.30 5.55 -14.07
N LEU A 134 10.74 5.07 -12.90
CA LEU A 134 12.16 4.96 -12.57
C LEU A 134 12.89 4.08 -13.61
N VAL A 135 12.35 2.90 -13.93
CA VAL A 135 12.95 1.99 -14.92
C VAL A 135 12.98 2.61 -16.32
N GLU A 136 11.95 3.38 -16.70
CA GLU A 136 11.91 4.11 -17.98
C GLU A 136 13.04 5.12 -18.13
N LEU A 137 13.58 5.68 -17.04
CA LEU A 137 14.71 6.62 -17.10
C LEU A 137 15.94 6.00 -17.78
N ALA A 138 16.17 4.69 -17.61
CA ALA A 138 17.23 3.97 -18.29
C ALA A 138 17.08 4.04 -19.83
N PHE A 139 15.85 4.07 -20.32
CA PHE A 139 15.50 4.01 -21.74
C PHE A 139 15.21 5.38 -22.37
N LEU A 140 15.48 6.47 -21.67
CA LEU A 140 15.34 7.81 -22.25
C LEU A 140 16.28 7.99 -23.44
N HIS A 141 15.76 8.59 -24.50
CA HIS A 141 16.52 8.91 -25.72
C HIS A 141 16.89 10.39 -25.83
N SER A 142 16.21 11.26 -25.08
CA SER A 142 16.57 12.66 -24.88
C SER A 142 16.02 13.15 -23.53
N GLU A 143 16.28 14.40 -23.15
CA GLU A 143 15.86 14.97 -21.86
C GLU A 143 14.34 15.12 -21.70
N ASN A 144 13.55 15.07 -22.79
CA ASN A 144 12.07 15.15 -22.75
C ASN A 144 11.33 14.37 -23.86
N PRO A 145 11.31 13.03 -23.80
CA PRO A 145 10.27 12.27 -24.49
C PRO A 145 9.78 11.04 -23.71
N VAL A 146 8.60 10.54 -24.11
CA VAL A 146 8.07 9.25 -23.64
C VAL A 146 8.97 8.12 -24.17
N SER A 147 9.35 7.18 -23.31
CA SER A 147 10.16 6.03 -23.72
C SER A 147 9.42 5.14 -24.72
N HIS A 148 10.05 4.83 -25.86
CA HIS A 148 9.56 3.85 -26.83
C HIS A 148 9.48 2.41 -26.28
N PHE A 149 10.02 2.18 -25.07
CA PHE A 149 10.11 0.87 -24.43
C PHE A 149 9.01 0.65 -23.37
N HIS A 150 8.09 1.59 -23.16
CA HIS A 150 7.03 1.51 -22.13
C HIS A 150 6.30 0.16 -22.12
N HIS A 151 5.87 -0.29 -23.30
CA HIS A 151 5.17 -1.57 -23.45
C HIS A 151 6.07 -2.76 -23.10
N ASP A 152 7.34 -2.75 -23.52
CA ASP A 152 8.28 -3.85 -23.27
C ASP A 152 8.69 -3.92 -21.79
N ILE A 153 8.83 -2.77 -21.13
CA ILE A 153 9.08 -2.66 -19.70
C ILE A 153 7.88 -3.22 -18.92
N ARG A 154 6.66 -2.72 -19.17
CA ARG A 154 5.46 -3.19 -18.47
C ARG A 154 5.12 -4.65 -18.73
N SER A 155 5.43 -5.16 -19.93
CA SER A 155 5.24 -6.57 -20.26
C SER A 155 6.30 -7.49 -19.66
N GLY A 156 7.38 -6.95 -19.11
CA GLY A 156 8.47 -7.74 -18.55
C GLY A 156 9.34 -8.45 -19.58
N LYS A 157 9.28 -8.01 -20.84
CA LYS A 157 10.12 -8.53 -21.93
C LYS A 157 11.55 -8.02 -21.84
N VAL A 158 11.75 -6.87 -21.21
CA VAL A 158 13.05 -6.28 -20.94
C VAL A 158 13.80 -7.15 -19.93
N ASN A 159 15.00 -7.62 -20.33
CA ASN A 159 15.92 -8.32 -19.44
C ASN A 159 17.00 -7.37 -18.89
N GLN A 160 17.86 -7.87 -18.00
CA GLN A 160 18.94 -7.07 -17.40
C GLN A 160 19.93 -6.54 -18.44
N LYS A 161 20.29 -7.32 -19.45
CA LYS A 161 21.23 -6.90 -20.50
C LYS A 161 20.65 -5.77 -21.35
N ASP A 162 19.35 -5.80 -21.61
CA ASP A 162 18.66 -4.71 -22.32
C ASP A 162 18.72 -3.40 -21.50
N ILE A 163 18.56 -3.50 -20.17
CA ILE A 163 18.68 -2.37 -19.25
C ILE A 163 20.12 -1.85 -19.18
N GLU A 164 21.08 -2.76 -19.05
CA GLU A 164 22.50 -2.44 -19.08
C GLU A 164 22.87 -1.68 -20.35
N LEU A 165 22.47 -2.21 -21.50
CA LEU A 165 22.66 -1.57 -22.79
C LEU A 165 22.02 -0.18 -22.81
N ALA A 166 20.79 -0.03 -22.32
CA ALA A 166 20.09 1.25 -22.29
C ALA A 166 20.78 2.32 -21.41
N LEU A 167 21.52 1.89 -20.38
CA LEU A 167 22.23 2.76 -19.44
C LEU A 167 23.60 3.22 -19.94
N PHE A 168 24.17 2.63 -21.00
CA PHE A 168 25.51 3.01 -21.50
C PHE A 168 25.60 4.46 -21.97
N ASN A 169 24.54 5.04 -22.50
CA ASN A 169 24.51 6.47 -22.84
C ASN A 169 24.02 7.35 -21.70
N LYS A 170 24.03 6.87 -20.46
CA LYS A 170 23.56 7.60 -19.28
C LYS A 170 24.71 7.90 -18.34
N ALA A 171 24.70 9.12 -17.79
CA ALA A 171 25.68 9.61 -16.84
C ALA A 171 25.02 9.97 -15.51
N LYS A 172 25.78 9.79 -14.41
CA LYS A 172 25.35 10.16 -13.06
C LYS A 172 25.18 11.67 -12.94
N ASN A 173 26.22 12.42 -13.30
CA ASN A 173 26.26 13.89 -13.25
C ASN A 173 27.15 14.42 -14.39
N HIS A 174 27.20 15.75 -14.56
CA HIS A 174 27.99 16.39 -15.61
C HIS A 174 29.50 16.11 -15.52
N LYS A 175 30.04 15.83 -14.32
CA LYS A 175 31.46 15.49 -14.13
C LYS A 175 31.84 14.13 -14.72
N HIS A 176 30.85 13.26 -14.96
CA HIS A 176 31.03 11.93 -15.57
C HIS A 176 30.93 11.96 -17.10
N LEU A 177 30.74 13.15 -17.71
CA LEU A 177 30.75 13.32 -19.16
C LEU A 177 32.21 13.45 -19.64
N VAL A 178 32.83 12.31 -19.92
CA VAL A 178 34.26 12.24 -20.25
C VAL A 178 34.51 11.46 -21.54
N ASN A 179 35.57 11.82 -22.26
CA ASN A 179 36.04 11.11 -23.46
C ASN A 179 34.90 10.87 -24.47
N GLN A 180 34.76 9.62 -24.95
CA GLN A 180 33.69 9.15 -25.83
C GLN A 180 32.27 9.19 -25.22
N PHE A 181 32.14 9.45 -23.92
CA PHE A 181 30.87 9.54 -23.18
C PHE A 181 30.43 10.98 -22.90
N SER A 182 31.11 11.98 -23.50
CA SER A 182 30.80 13.39 -23.31
C SER A 182 29.37 13.78 -23.69
N ASN A 183 28.76 13.04 -24.63
CA ASN A 183 27.39 13.25 -25.11
C ASN A 183 26.33 12.42 -24.36
N ASN A 184 26.69 11.77 -23.25
CA ASN A 184 25.74 10.98 -22.47
C ASN A 184 24.68 11.86 -21.81
N ILE A 185 23.48 11.31 -21.61
CA ILE A 185 22.36 11.99 -20.96
C ILE A 185 22.55 11.90 -19.44
N VAL A 186 22.54 13.04 -18.75
CA VAL A 186 22.66 13.09 -17.29
C VAL A 186 21.29 12.81 -16.65
N ILE A 187 21.17 11.69 -15.92
CA ILE A 187 19.89 11.28 -15.31
C ILE A 187 19.96 11.05 -13.79
N GLY A 188 21.11 11.25 -13.13
CA GLY A 188 21.26 10.97 -11.69
C GLY A 188 20.28 11.75 -10.80
N ASP A 189 20.03 13.03 -11.08
CA ASP A 189 19.07 13.84 -10.32
C ASP A 189 17.61 13.37 -10.54
N LEU A 190 17.29 12.88 -11.74
CA LEU A 190 15.97 12.30 -12.05
C LEU A 190 15.76 10.98 -11.30
N ILE A 191 16.78 10.13 -11.26
CA ILE A 191 16.78 8.89 -10.48
C ILE A 191 16.55 9.22 -9.01
N TYR A 192 17.32 10.16 -8.44
CA TYR A 192 17.18 10.56 -7.04
C TYR A 192 15.79 11.11 -6.69
N LYS A 193 15.23 11.98 -7.53
CA LYS A 193 13.86 12.49 -7.35
C LYS A 193 12.83 11.37 -7.38
N SER A 194 13.00 10.41 -8.30
CA SER A 194 12.10 9.27 -8.44
C SER A 194 12.19 8.33 -7.23
N THR A 195 13.39 7.95 -6.81
CA THR A 195 13.61 7.09 -5.64
C THR A 195 13.12 7.73 -4.35
N THR A 196 13.37 9.03 -4.16
CA THR A 196 12.84 9.80 -3.02
C THR A 196 11.31 9.82 -3.00
N LYS A 197 10.67 10.04 -4.15
CA LYS A 197 9.21 10.01 -4.27
C LYS A 197 8.64 8.63 -3.92
N ILE A 198 9.29 7.56 -4.37
CA ILE A 198 8.89 6.19 -4.03
C ILE A 198 9.05 5.97 -2.53
N ARG A 199 10.21 6.30 -1.95
CA ARG A 199 10.49 6.17 -0.51
C ARG A 199 9.44 6.86 0.36
N LEU A 200 9.16 8.13 0.09
CA LEU A 200 8.15 8.91 0.83
C LEU A 200 6.74 8.31 0.69
N SER A 201 6.43 7.73 -0.47
CA SER A 201 5.13 7.05 -0.69
C SER A 201 5.04 5.77 0.15
N ILE A 202 6.13 5.01 0.27
CA ILE A 202 6.21 3.80 1.10
C ILE A 202 6.09 4.15 2.58
N GLU A 203 6.83 5.15 3.06
CA GLU A 203 6.75 5.64 4.45
C GLU A 203 5.32 6.06 4.82
N ARG A 204 4.62 6.75 3.90
CA ARG A 204 3.20 7.10 4.07
C ARG A 204 2.30 5.87 4.15
N ILE A 205 2.58 4.82 3.38
CA ILE A 205 1.79 3.58 3.42
C ILE A 205 2.02 2.84 4.73
N PHE A 206 3.26 2.79 5.23
CA PHE A 206 3.59 2.12 6.50
C PHE A 206 2.96 2.78 7.72
N PHE A 207 2.58 4.06 7.65
CA PHE A 207 1.73 4.69 8.67
C PHE A 207 0.40 3.94 8.89
N PHE A 208 -0.05 3.15 7.91
CA PHE A 208 -1.25 2.31 7.99
C PHE A 208 -0.93 0.81 8.04
N ASN A 209 0.18 0.41 8.67
CA ASN A 209 0.66 -0.98 8.75
C ASN A 209 -0.42 -1.99 9.19
N GLU A 210 -1.29 -1.65 10.16
CA GLU A 210 -2.40 -2.48 10.64
C GLU A 210 -3.40 -2.89 9.53
N GLN A 211 -3.41 -2.16 8.41
CA GLN A 211 -4.32 -2.36 7.29
C GLN A 211 -3.66 -3.02 6.07
N LEU A 212 -2.37 -3.34 6.17
CA LEU A 212 -1.59 -4.00 5.12
C LEU A 212 -1.62 -5.52 5.30
N ALA A 213 -1.61 -6.24 4.18
CA ALA A 213 -1.35 -7.67 4.17
C ALA A 213 0.16 -7.92 4.31
N VAL A 214 0.53 -9.11 4.75
CA VAL A 214 1.94 -9.48 4.94
C VAL A 214 2.70 -9.42 3.62
N GLU A 215 2.11 -9.87 2.50
CA GLU A 215 2.79 -9.82 1.21
C GLU A 215 3.02 -8.37 0.73
N GLU A 216 2.13 -7.45 1.09
CA GLU A 216 2.29 -6.01 0.80
C GLU A 216 3.43 -5.42 1.61
N ILE A 217 3.53 -5.74 2.90
CA ILE A 217 4.63 -5.26 3.76
C ILE A 217 5.96 -5.77 3.22
N LEU A 218 6.07 -7.06 2.90
CA LEU A 218 7.31 -7.65 2.43
C LEU A 218 7.78 -7.04 1.11
N VAL A 219 6.89 -6.87 0.11
CA VAL A 219 7.31 -6.26 -1.16
C VAL A 219 7.68 -4.79 -1.01
N LEU A 220 6.99 -4.04 -0.14
CA LEU A 220 7.32 -2.63 0.12
C LEU A 220 8.65 -2.49 0.84
N GLU A 221 8.96 -3.39 1.76
CA GLU A 221 10.25 -3.45 2.46
C GLU A 221 11.38 -3.79 1.48
N ASP A 222 11.18 -4.79 0.62
CA ASP A 222 12.15 -5.13 -0.43
C ASP A 222 12.43 -3.93 -1.35
N ILE A 223 11.39 -3.18 -1.75
CA ILE A 223 11.53 -1.95 -2.54
C ILE A 223 12.29 -0.87 -1.75
N TYR A 224 11.96 -0.68 -0.48
CA TYR A 224 12.59 0.31 0.38
C TYR A 224 14.09 0.04 0.54
N GLN A 225 14.45 -1.22 0.77
CA GLN A 225 15.84 -1.65 0.90
C GLN A 225 16.61 -1.49 -0.42
N GLU A 226 16.00 -1.86 -1.56
CA GLU A 226 16.65 -1.74 -2.86
C GLU A 226 16.95 -0.27 -3.21
N ILE A 227 16.01 0.64 -2.92
CA ILE A 227 16.20 2.09 -3.14
C ILE A 227 17.36 2.65 -2.31
N ASN A 228 17.54 2.16 -1.09
CA ASN A 228 18.57 2.66 -0.18
C ASN A 228 19.93 1.96 -0.36
N ARG A 229 20.04 0.98 -1.28
CA ARG A 229 21.29 0.25 -1.54
C ARG A 229 22.36 1.16 -2.16
N TYR A 230 21.97 2.13 -2.98
CA TYR A 230 22.89 2.97 -3.74
C TYR A 230 22.64 4.45 -3.49
N ASP A 231 23.74 5.19 -3.29
CA ASP A 231 23.70 6.64 -3.28
C ASP A 231 23.87 7.21 -4.70
N PHE A 232 22.74 7.41 -5.37
CA PHE A 232 22.70 8.08 -6.66
C PHE A 232 22.95 9.59 -6.56
N PHE A 233 22.91 10.18 -5.35
CA PHE A 233 22.94 11.62 -5.13
C PHE A 233 24.18 12.07 -4.36
N ASN A 234 25.24 12.28 -5.12
CA ASN A 234 26.29 13.18 -4.71
C ASN A 234 26.66 14.06 -5.91
N LYS A 235 26.21 15.32 -5.90
CA LYS A 235 26.53 16.29 -6.97
C LYS A 235 28.01 16.63 -7.00
N ASP A 236 28.66 16.48 -5.85
CA ASP A 236 30.07 16.72 -5.70
C ASP A 236 30.94 15.53 -6.08
N ASP A 237 30.31 14.36 -6.28
CA ASP A 237 30.97 13.12 -6.68
C ASP A 237 31.79 13.35 -7.96
N GLN A 238 33.09 13.30 -7.77
CA GLN A 238 34.05 13.51 -8.83
C GLN A 238 34.17 12.22 -9.65
N PHE A 239 34.40 12.36 -10.95
CA PHE A 239 34.64 11.20 -11.80
C PHE A 239 35.90 10.43 -11.36
N GLY A 240 36.86 11.06 -10.68
CA GLY A 240 38.02 10.36 -10.13
C GLY A 240 38.29 10.72 -8.68
N SER A 241 38.98 9.83 -7.98
CA SER A 241 39.44 10.01 -6.61
C SER A 241 40.97 10.15 -6.58
N ILE A 242 41.47 11.08 -5.77
CA ILE A 242 42.91 11.23 -5.55
C ILE A 242 43.30 10.33 -4.39
N ILE A 243 44.10 9.30 -4.64
CA ILE A 243 44.63 8.39 -3.63
C ILE A 243 46.15 8.43 -3.74
N ALA A 244 46.82 8.82 -2.65
CA ALA A 244 48.29 8.97 -2.59
C ALA A 244 48.87 9.86 -3.73
N GLY A 245 48.18 10.96 -4.06
CA GLY A 245 48.60 11.90 -5.10
C GLY A 245 48.39 11.42 -6.55
N ARG A 246 47.80 10.25 -6.76
CA ARG A 246 47.42 9.74 -8.09
C ARG A 246 45.91 9.83 -8.27
N LEU A 247 45.48 10.26 -9.45
CA LEU A 247 44.07 10.29 -9.84
C LEU A 247 43.65 8.91 -10.35
N TYR A 248 42.69 8.29 -9.66
CA TYR A 248 42.05 7.05 -10.09
C TYR A 248 40.68 7.36 -10.66
N THR A 249 40.44 6.93 -11.90
CA THR A 249 39.15 7.07 -12.58
C THR A 249 38.54 5.70 -12.81
N PRO A 250 37.21 5.54 -12.69
CA PRO A 250 36.55 4.28 -12.99
C PRO A 250 36.66 4.00 -14.49
N HIS A 251 36.85 2.73 -14.83
CA HIS A 251 36.91 2.26 -16.21
C HIS A 251 35.62 2.60 -16.98
N ASN A 252 34.47 2.43 -16.32
CA ASN A 252 33.17 2.71 -16.89
C ASN A 252 32.55 3.98 -16.24
N PRO A 253 32.49 5.12 -16.96
CA PRO A 253 31.86 6.35 -16.48
C PRO A 253 30.32 6.33 -16.48
N THR A 254 29.72 5.29 -17.06
CA THR A 254 28.29 5.23 -17.35
C THR A 254 27.50 4.64 -16.19
N LEU A 255 26.17 4.77 -16.24
CA LEU A 255 25.28 4.15 -15.25
C LEU A 255 25.02 2.65 -15.49
N SER A 256 25.64 2.02 -16.51
CA SER A 256 25.37 0.60 -16.82
C SER A 256 25.76 -0.35 -15.69
N VAL A 257 26.69 0.05 -14.83
CA VAL A 257 27.05 -0.68 -13.59
C VAL A 257 25.87 -0.84 -12.62
N TYR A 258 24.83 -0.01 -12.73
CA TYR A 258 23.61 -0.09 -11.91
C TYR A 258 22.48 -0.87 -12.60
N SER A 259 22.75 -1.61 -13.68
CA SER A 259 21.72 -2.38 -14.41
C SER A 259 20.93 -3.33 -13.51
N GLN A 260 21.60 -3.96 -12.55
CA GLN A 260 20.98 -4.86 -11.58
C GLN A 260 19.91 -4.14 -10.74
N PHE A 261 20.20 -2.94 -10.24
CA PHE A 261 19.25 -2.14 -9.47
C PHE A 261 17.94 -1.91 -10.24
N PHE A 262 18.05 -1.43 -11.49
CA PHE A 262 16.86 -1.17 -12.31
C PHE A 262 16.09 -2.46 -12.65
N TYR A 263 16.81 -3.57 -12.87
CA TYR A 263 16.20 -4.87 -13.11
C TYR A 263 15.45 -5.40 -11.87
N ASP A 264 16.05 -5.30 -10.69
CA ASP A 264 15.43 -5.71 -9.43
C ASP A 264 14.20 -4.87 -9.13
N MET A 265 14.30 -3.54 -9.32
CA MET A 265 13.15 -2.63 -9.21
C MET A 265 12.02 -3.01 -10.18
N LEU A 266 12.33 -3.39 -11.42
CA LEU A 266 11.32 -3.88 -12.38
C LEU A 266 10.62 -5.15 -11.87
N LYS A 267 11.38 -6.12 -11.33
CA LYS A 267 10.80 -7.36 -10.78
C LYS A 267 9.94 -7.09 -9.54
N LEU A 268 10.35 -6.17 -8.68
CA LEU A 268 9.56 -5.75 -7.52
C LEU A 268 8.26 -5.06 -7.95
N ALA A 269 8.28 -4.21 -8.99
CA ALA A 269 7.07 -3.60 -9.54
C ALA A 269 6.08 -4.66 -10.04
N GLN A 270 6.57 -5.66 -10.78
CA GLN A 270 5.76 -6.78 -11.27
C GLN A 270 5.17 -7.63 -10.13
N ARG A 271 5.93 -7.85 -9.07
CA ARG A 271 5.45 -8.54 -7.86
C ARG A 271 4.36 -7.73 -7.16
N LEU A 272 4.55 -6.42 -7.04
CA LEU A 272 3.55 -5.51 -6.47
C LEU A 272 2.27 -5.46 -7.32
N ASP A 273 2.37 -5.42 -8.64
CA ASP A 273 1.22 -5.48 -9.55
C ASP A 273 0.42 -6.78 -9.38
N LYS A 274 1.10 -7.93 -9.22
CA LYS A 274 0.42 -9.20 -8.93
C LYS A 274 -0.41 -9.10 -7.64
N ILE A 275 0.15 -8.53 -6.58
CA ILE A 275 -0.54 -8.32 -5.30
C ILE A 275 -1.73 -7.38 -5.48
N ILE A 276 -1.54 -6.20 -6.07
CA ILE A 276 -2.62 -5.23 -6.33
C ILE A 276 -3.74 -5.85 -7.18
N SER A 277 -3.39 -6.67 -8.19
CA SER A 277 -4.36 -7.27 -9.11
C SER A 277 -5.30 -8.29 -8.44
N SER A 278 -4.90 -8.88 -7.31
CA SER A 278 -5.70 -9.88 -6.57
C SER A 278 -6.82 -9.25 -5.72
N VAL A 279 -6.69 -7.95 -5.42
CA VAL A 279 -7.59 -7.23 -4.51
C VAL A 279 -8.94 -6.93 -5.17
N LYS A 280 -10.04 -7.30 -4.52
CA LYS A 280 -11.40 -6.93 -4.99
C LYS A 280 -11.60 -5.42 -4.89
N THR A 281 -11.56 -4.73 -6.02
CA THR A 281 -11.69 -3.27 -6.07
C THR A 281 -12.54 -2.81 -7.25
N ASN A 282 -13.06 -1.59 -7.12
CA ASN A 282 -13.82 -0.89 -8.16
C ASN A 282 -13.01 0.24 -8.80
N LYS A 283 -11.74 0.41 -8.44
CA LYS A 283 -10.89 1.48 -8.96
C LYS A 283 -10.45 1.16 -10.39
N LEU A 284 -10.70 2.09 -11.30
CA LEU A 284 -10.38 1.97 -12.74
C LEU A 284 -8.92 1.58 -12.98
N GLN A 285 -7.98 2.25 -12.33
CA GLN A 285 -6.53 2.02 -12.47
C GLN A 285 -6.11 0.59 -12.13
N ILE A 286 -6.65 0.03 -11.04
CA ILE A 286 -6.34 -1.34 -10.60
C ILE A 286 -7.00 -2.37 -11.53
N LEU A 287 -8.19 -2.05 -12.06
CA LEU A 287 -8.81 -2.89 -13.08
C LEU A 287 -7.97 -2.93 -14.36
N TYR A 288 -7.34 -1.81 -14.75
CA TYR A 288 -6.37 -1.80 -15.85
C TYR A 288 -5.13 -2.65 -15.57
N ILE A 289 -4.56 -2.60 -14.35
CA ILE A 289 -3.46 -3.51 -13.97
C ILE A 289 -3.90 -4.97 -14.11
N ARG A 290 -5.07 -5.32 -13.58
CA ARG A 290 -5.60 -6.69 -13.66
C ARG A 290 -5.79 -7.15 -15.11
N HIS A 291 -6.33 -6.27 -15.95
CA HIS A 291 -6.47 -6.51 -17.39
C HIS A 291 -5.10 -6.77 -18.03
N ASN A 292 -4.15 -5.83 -17.87
CA ASN A 292 -2.82 -5.92 -18.45
C ASN A 292 -2.11 -7.20 -18.01
N LEU A 293 -2.12 -7.51 -16.71
CA LEU A 293 -1.49 -8.72 -16.17
C LEU A 293 -2.11 -9.99 -16.77
N SER A 294 -3.44 -10.06 -16.88
CA SER A 294 -4.12 -11.23 -17.47
C SER A 294 -3.79 -11.37 -18.96
N TYR A 295 -3.75 -10.26 -19.70
CA TYR A 295 -3.36 -10.24 -21.11
C TYR A 295 -1.91 -10.71 -21.31
N LEU A 296 -0.99 -10.24 -20.49
CA LEU A 296 0.44 -10.59 -20.55
C LEU A 296 0.70 -12.05 -20.19
N LEU A 297 -0.09 -12.62 -19.28
CA LEU A 297 -0.04 -14.05 -18.91
C LEU A 297 -0.74 -14.96 -19.93
N GLY A 298 -1.34 -14.41 -20.99
CA GLY A 298 -2.08 -15.17 -21.99
C GLY A 298 -3.48 -15.63 -21.55
N ASP A 299 -3.98 -15.19 -20.38
CA ASP A 299 -5.36 -15.44 -19.94
C ASP A 299 -6.29 -14.38 -20.52
N TYR A 300 -6.48 -14.43 -21.84
CA TYR A 300 -7.28 -13.48 -22.59
C TYR A 300 -8.77 -13.52 -22.19
N LYS A 301 -9.28 -14.68 -21.75
CA LYS A 301 -10.66 -14.80 -21.21
C LYS A 301 -10.86 -13.98 -19.95
N LYS A 302 -9.94 -14.09 -18.99
CA LYS A 302 -10.00 -13.30 -17.74
C LYS A 302 -9.78 -11.83 -17.99
N SER A 303 -8.89 -11.50 -18.93
CA SER A 303 -8.67 -10.14 -19.40
C SER A 303 -9.95 -9.54 -19.99
N LEU A 304 -10.65 -10.25 -20.89
CA LEU A 304 -11.94 -9.83 -21.46
C LEU A 304 -13.03 -9.66 -20.40
N LYS A 305 -13.11 -10.56 -19.41
CA LYS A 305 -14.03 -10.40 -18.27
C LYS A 305 -13.75 -9.10 -17.50
N THR A 306 -12.48 -8.75 -17.32
CA THR A 306 -12.08 -7.51 -16.67
C THR A 306 -12.47 -6.29 -17.51
N ILE A 307 -12.22 -6.31 -18.83
CA ILE A 307 -12.64 -5.23 -19.73
C ILE A 307 -14.16 -5.00 -19.67
N LYS A 308 -14.96 -6.07 -19.74
CA LYS A 308 -16.43 -5.99 -19.61
C LYS A 308 -16.87 -5.39 -18.26
N MET A 309 -16.15 -5.70 -17.19
CA MET A 309 -16.41 -5.11 -15.88
C MET A 309 -16.11 -3.60 -15.86
N ILE A 310 -15.03 -3.16 -16.51
CA ILE A 310 -14.68 -1.75 -16.63
C ILE A 310 -15.75 -1.03 -17.45
N GLU A 311 -16.09 -1.56 -18.63
CA GLU A 311 -17.10 -0.98 -19.53
C GLU A 311 -18.46 -0.76 -18.85
N LYS A 312 -18.91 -1.73 -18.03
CA LYS A 312 -20.16 -1.61 -17.26
C LYS A 312 -20.11 -0.50 -16.21
N LYS A 313 -18.95 -0.22 -15.62
CA LYS A 313 -18.79 0.73 -14.49
C LYS A 313 -18.34 2.12 -14.94
N PHE A 314 -17.63 2.21 -16.06
CA PHE A 314 -16.97 3.40 -16.58
C PHE A 314 -17.27 3.54 -18.08
N PRO A 315 -18.52 3.89 -18.44
CA PRO A 315 -18.94 3.99 -19.84
C PRO A 315 -18.12 5.02 -20.64
N ASP A 316 -17.60 6.06 -20.00
CA ASP A 316 -16.78 7.11 -20.62
C ASP A 316 -15.47 6.57 -21.23
N GLN A 317 -15.04 5.38 -20.83
CA GLN A 317 -13.82 4.73 -21.32
C GLN A 317 -14.08 3.80 -22.53
N ALA A 318 -15.32 3.76 -23.05
CA ALA A 318 -15.75 2.76 -24.03
C ALA A 318 -14.84 2.65 -25.25
N ASN A 319 -14.40 3.78 -25.82
CA ASN A 319 -13.57 3.77 -27.03
C ASN A 319 -12.23 3.04 -26.79
N THR A 320 -11.46 3.44 -25.78
CA THR A 320 -10.21 2.78 -25.38
C THR A 320 -10.43 1.28 -25.08
N LEU A 321 -11.53 0.94 -24.43
CA LEU A 321 -11.85 -0.45 -24.10
C LEU A 321 -12.21 -1.30 -25.33
N LYS A 322 -12.79 -0.72 -26.39
CA LYS A 322 -13.02 -1.43 -27.67
C LYS A 322 -11.69 -1.85 -28.30
N TRP A 323 -10.68 -0.97 -28.30
CA TRP A 323 -9.34 -1.31 -28.79
C TRP A 323 -8.66 -2.42 -27.96
N LEU A 324 -8.76 -2.37 -26.63
CA LEU A 324 -8.26 -3.44 -25.78
C LEU A 324 -9.02 -4.77 -25.99
N LYS A 325 -10.34 -4.71 -26.21
CA LYS A 325 -11.15 -5.87 -26.60
C LYS A 325 -10.66 -6.47 -27.91
N PHE A 326 -10.36 -5.65 -28.92
CA PHE A 326 -9.80 -6.10 -30.18
C PHE A 326 -8.52 -6.91 -29.95
N GLN A 327 -7.54 -6.38 -29.21
CA GLN A 327 -6.29 -7.10 -28.93
C GLN A 327 -6.50 -8.46 -28.27
N ASN A 328 -7.49 -8.56 -27.37
CA ASN A 328 -7.78 -9.81 -26.67
C ASN A 328 -8.56 -10.80 -27.55
N LEU A 329 -9.53 -10.29 -28.33
CA LEU A 329 -10.30 -11.11 -29.26
C LEU A 329 -9.42 -11.65 -30.38
N TYR A 330 -8.35 -10.95 -30.77
CA TYR A 330 -7.42 -11.46 -31.78
C TYR A 330 -6.89 -12.86 -31.42
N PHE A 331 -6.53 -13.08 -30.15
CA PHE A 331 -6.03 -14.37 -29.67
C PHE A 331 -7.14 -15.37 -29.32
N GLU A 332 -8.32 -14.93 -28.90
CA GLU A 332 -9.44 -15.81 -28.49
C GLU A 332 -10.35 -16.23 -29.66
N ASN A 333 -10.68 -15.28 -30.54
CA ASN A 333 -11.57 -15.45 -31.67
C ASN A 333 -11.25 -14.42 -32.76
N LYS A 334 -10.29 -14.78 -33.62
CA LYS A 334 -9.78 -13.92 -34.68
C LYS A 334 -10.88 -13.35 -35.59
N SER A 335 -11.89 -14.16 -35.96
CA SER A 335 -13.00 -13.69 -36.80
C SER A 335 -13.77 -12.53 -36.16
N LYS A 336 -14.14 -12.66 -34.87
CA LYS A 336 -14.80 -11.57 -34.12
C LYS A 336 -13.88 -10.35 -33.96
N SER A 337 -12.59 -10.57 -33.81
CA SER A 337 -11.60 -9.49 -33.75
C SER A 337 -11.54 -8.68 -35.04
N LEU A 338 -11.54 -9.35 -36.20
CA LEU A 338 -11.52 -8.69 -37.52
C LEU A 338 -12.80 -7.89 -37.76
N PHE A 339 -13.95 -8.42 -37.34
CA PHE A 339 -15.21 -7.68 -37.39
C PHE A 339 -15.16 -6.41 -36.53
N LEU A 340 -14.70 -6.53 -35.28
CA LEU A 340 -14.56 -5.38 -34.38
C LEU A 340 -13.55 -4.36 -34.90
N LEU A 341 -12.44 -4.81 -35.50
CA LEU A 341 -11.45 -3.93 -36.12
C LEU A 341 -12.08 -3.08 -37.23
N LYS A 342 -12.93 -3.68 -38.07
CA LYS A 342 -13.66 -2.96 -39.12
C LYS A 342 -14.55 -1.85 -38.56
N GLU A 343 -15.23 -2.09 -37.45
CA GLU A 343 -16.04 -1.07 -36.76
C GLU A 343 -15.16 0.03 -36.19
N LEU A 344 -14.08 -0.34 -35.49
CA LEU A 344 -13.13 0.59 -34.89
C LEU A 344 -12.50 1.54 -35.89
N ILE A 345 -12.11 1.04 -37.07
CA ILE A 345 -11.53 1.85 -38.14
C ILE A 345 -12.53 2.90 -38.64
N LYS A 346 -13.80 2.50 -38.83
CA LYS A 346 -14.86 3.42 -39.30
C LYS A 346 -15.16 4.52 -38.28
N GLU A 347 -15.07 4.20 -37.00
CA GLU A 347 -15.26 5.16 -35.90
C GLU A 347 -14.02 6.04 -35.65
N SER A 348 -12.85 5.65 -36.17
CA SER A 348 -11.59 6.35 -35.91
C SER A 348 -11.22 7.34 -37.01
N ASP A 349 -11.10 8.62 -36.63
CA ASP A 349 -10.63 9.65 -37.57
C ASP A 349 -9.12 9.54 -37.85
N ASN A 350 -8.33 9.08 -36.88
CA ASN A 350 -6.87 8.97 -36.97
C ASN A 350 -6.36 7.62 -36.44
N LEU A 351 -5.75 6.82 -37.32
CA LEU A 351 -5.17 5.51 -36.97
C LEU A 351 -3.88 5.63 -36.13
N ILE A 352 -3.13 6.72 -36.26
CA ILE A 352 -1.86 6.94 -35.55
C ILE A 352 -2.09 7.04 -34.04
N SER A 353 -3.20 7.62 -33.64
CA SER A 353 -3.64 7.68 -32.24
C SER A 353 -3.79 6.29 -31.62
N TYR A 354 -4.08 5.27 -32.44
CA TYR A 354 -4.29 3.88 -32.01
C TYR A 354 -3.15 2.95 -32.43
N ARG A 355 -2.03 3.49 -32.94
CA ARG A 355 -0.88 2.69 -33.41
C ARG A 355 -0.34 1.72 -32.35
N GLY A 356 -0.38 2.10 -31.07
CA GLY A 356 0.04 1.25 -29.96
C GLY A 356 -0.82 -0.01 -29.79
N TYR A 357 -2.10 0.04 -30.20
CA TYR A 357 -2.97 -1.12 -30.20
C TYR A 357 -2.75 -2.02 -31.41
N LEU A 358 -2.31 -1.44 -32.54
CA LEU A 358 -2.19 -2.12 -33.83
C LEU A 358 -0.80 -2.71 -34.09
N SER A 359 0.27 -2.09 -33.59
CA SER A 359 1.67 -2.35 -33.99
C SER A 359 2.06 -3.83 -33.98
N ASN A 360 1.62 -4.57 -32.97
CA ASN A 360 1.91 -6.01 -32.82
C ASN A 360 1.15 -6.91 -33.81
N PHE A 361 0.11 -6.41 -34.47
CA PHE A 361 -0.80 -7.17 -35.34
C PHE A 361 -0.62 -6.85 -36.82
N LEU A 362 0.10 -5.78 -37.16
CA LEU A 362 0.32 -5.35 -38.56
C LEU A 362 1.15 -6.33 -39.39
N LYS A 363 1.79 -7.33 -38.78
CA LYS A 363 2.47 -8.41 -39.51
C LYS A 363 1.49 -9.46 -40.07
N ASP A 364 0.25 -9.47 -39.59
CA ASP A 364 -0.77 -10.40 -40.05
C ASP A 364 -1.42 -9.88 -41.35
N PRO A 365 -1.32 -10.65 -42.46
CA PRO A 365 -1.94 -10.26 -43.73
C PRO A 365 -3.43 -9.94 -43.62
N GLN A 366 -4.17 -10.68 -42.78
CA GLN A 366 -5.62 -10.46 -42.64
C GLN A 366 -5.94 -9.11 -41.99
N ILE A 367 -5.11 -8.66 -41.05
CA ILE A 367 -5.25 -7.36 -40.40
C ILE A 367 -4.92 -6.25 -41.39
N LEU A 368 -3.83 -6.42 -42.16
CA LEU A 368 -3.44 -5.49 -43.21
C LEU A 368 -4.53 -5.35 -44.28
N ASP A 369 -5.13 -6.45 -44.71
CA ASP A 369 -6.20 -6.43 -45.69
C ASP A 369 -7.42 -5.67 -45.16
N VAL A 370 -7.83 -5.91 -43.91
CA VAL A 370 -8.93 -5.16 -43.30
C VAL A 370 -8.63 -3.67 -43.26
N LEU A 371 -7.41 -3.27 -42.90
CA LEU A 371 -6.99 -1.86 -42.89
C LEU A 371 -7.03 -1.25 -44.30
N LYS A 372 -6.45 -1.91 -45.30
CA LYS A 372 -6.43 -1.44 -46.70
C LYS A 372 -7.82 -1.25 -47.28
N HIS A 373 -8.77 -2.13 -46.95
CA HIS A 373 -10.13 -2.05 -47.49
C HIS A 373 -11.02 -1.01 -46.78
N ASN A 374 -10.66 -0.56 -45.58
CA ASN A 374 -11.51 0.30 -44.75
C ASN A 374 -10.85 1.65 -44.40
N THR A 375 -9.69 1.97 -44.96
CA THR A 375 -8.96 3.22 -44.72
C THR A 375 -8.38 3.73 -46.03
N SER A 376 -8.24 5.05 -46.18
CA SER A 376 -7.48 5.64 -47.28
C SER A 376 -6.00 5.26 -47.24
N GLU A 377 -5.39 5.20 -48.42
CA GLU A 377 -3.97 4.90 -48.58
C GLU A 377 -3.07 5.92 -47.85
N ASP A 378 -3.45 7.20 -47.85
CA ASP A 378 -2.71 8.26 -47.16
C ASP A 378 -2.60 8.00 -45.65
N LYS A 379 -3.72 7.69 -44.98
CA LYS A 379 -3.75 7.43 -43.52
C LYS A 379 -2.94 6.18 -43.17
N LEU A 380 -2.99 5.16 -44.03
CA LEU A 380 -2.23 3.92 -43.85
C LEU A 380 -0.72 4.19 -44.00
N THR A 381 -0.35 4.99 -45.01
CA THR A 381 1.04 5.41 -45.25
C THR A 381 1.56 6.22 -44.07
N GLU A 382 0.77 7.17 -43.56
CA GLU A 382 1.12 7.98 -42.39
C GLU A 382 1.38 7.10 -41.14
N LEU A 383 0.54 6.08 -40.91
CA LEU A 383 0.75 5.10 -39.85
C LEU A 383 2.07 4.34 -40.01
N PHE A 384 2.37 3.84 -41.22
CA PHE A 384 3.61 3.09 -41.45
C PHE A 384 4.85 3.96 -41.32
N VAL A 385 4.82 5.20 -41.84
CA VAL A 385 5.91 6.17 -41.69
C VAL A 385 6.15 6.45 -40.20
N CYS A 386 5.09 6.66 -39.41
CA CYS A 386 5.20 6.85 -37.98
C CYS A 386 5.85 5.64 -37.28
N LEU A 387 5.34 4.42 -37.51
CA LEU A 387 5.89 3.20 -36.90
C LEU A 387 7.35 2.94 -37.30
N GLU A 388 7.69 3.20 -38.56
CA GLU A 388 9.04 3.03 -39.07
C GLU A 388 10.00 4.05 -38.44
N SER A 389 9.59 5.31 -38.30
CA SER A 389 10.39 6.33 -37.62
C SER A 389 10.62 6.01 -36.13
N GLU A 390 9.62 5.47 -35.43
CA GLU A 390 9.76 4.98 -34.04
C GLU A 390 10.76 3.81 -33.98
N ARG A 391 10.66 2.85 -34.92
CA ARG A 391 11.59 1.71 -35.03
C ARG A 391 13.03 2.17 -35.27
N LEU A 392 13.24 3.05 -36.25
CA LEU A 392 14.56 3.59 -36.58
C LEU A 392 15.16 4.38 -35.41
N SER A 393 14.35 5.15 -34.69
CA SER A 393 14.80 5.90 -33.50
C SER A 393 15.25 4.95 -32.40
N ARG A 394 14.50 3.86 -32.17
CA ARG A 394 14.87 2.80 -31.23
C ARG A 394 16.18 2.11 -31.63
N GLU A 395 16.35 1.76 -32.89
CA GLU A 395 17.56 1.09 -33.38
C GLU A 395 18.80 1.99 -33.32
N LYS A 396 18.66 3.27 -33.66
CA LYS A 396 19.74 4.26 -33.53
C LYS A 396 20.24 4.35 -32.09
N LEU A 397 19.33 4.42 -31.12
CA LEU A 397 19.70 4.43 -29.69
C LEU A 397 20.47 3.16 -29.30
N LEU A 398 19.95 1.98 -29.64
CA LEU A 398 20.58 0.71 -29.28
C LEU A 398 21.95 0.53 -29.96
N ASN A 399 22.07 0.93 -31.23
CA ASN A 399 23.33 0.85 -31.96
C ASN A 399 24.39 1.80 -31.38
N TYR A 400 24.00 3.04 -31.06
CA TYR A 400 24.87 3.98 -30.39
C TYR A 400 25.39 3.42 -29.05
N ASN A 401 24.50 2.85 -28.23
CA ASN A 401 24.89 2.27 -26.96
C ASN A 401 25.81 1.04 -27.11
N ARG A 402 25.62 0.21 -28.15
CA ARG A 402 26.53 -0.90 -28.46
C ARG A 402 27.92 -0.38 -28.87
N MET A 403 27.98 0.70 -29.66
CA MET A 403 29.26 1.31 -30.02
C MET A 403 30.01 1.81 -28.78
N LEU A 404 29.31 2.44 -27.83
CA LEU A 404 29.88 2.88 -26.56
C LEU A 404 30.34 1.72 -25.66
N MET A 405 29.63 0.61 -25.67
CA MET A 405 30.03 -0.59 -24.94
C MET A 405 31.30 -1.19 -25.52
N ASN A 406 31.34 -1.40 -26.84
CA ASN A 406 32.51 -1.96 -27.53
C ASN A 406 33.76 -1.09 -27.39
N SER A 407 33.62 0.23 -27.22
CA SER A 407 34.76 1.14 -27.01
C SER A 407 35.33 1.08 -25.59
N LEU A 408 34.68 0.40 -24.63
CA LEU A 408 35.27 0.07 -23.32
C LEU A 408 35.94 -1.30 -23.30
N GLU A 409 35.55 -2.22 -24.18
CA GLU A 409 36.14 -3.56 -24.26
C GLU A 409 37.47 -3.56 -25.02
N ASN A 410 37.66 -2.59 -25.92
CA ASN A 410 38.86 -2.46 -26.75
C ASN A 410 39.94 -1.53 -26.16
N ASN A 411 39.68 -0.90 -25.01
CA ASN A 411 40.61 -0.04 -24.26
C ASN A 411 40.92 -0.71 -22.93
#